data_AF-U2K8C2-F1
#
_entry.id   AF-U2K8C2-F1
#
_cell.length_a   1.000
_cell.length_b   1.000
_cell.length_c   1.000
_cell.angle_alpha   90.00
_cell.angle_beta   90.00
_cell.angle_gamma   90.00
#
_symmetry.space_group_name_H-M   'P 1'
#
loop_
_entity.id
_entity.type
_entity.pdbx_description
1 polymer ?
#
loop_
_entity_poly.entity_id
_entity_poly.type
_entity_poly.pdbx_seq_one_letter_code
_entity_poly.pdbx_strand_id
1 'polypeptide(L)'
;MQNYEPDVTQLLGLYQQLEDDIVADMVRRMLRMGFVSETTAYQAEVLQTAGILYDDILQMIADRTDASVAQVRAMFEDAGVRTVEIDNDTHEAAGEAPADIRQDAGMKQVLEAGYRKTLGTMRNLVSTTANTTQTAFLQACDRAYMQVSSGALSYQDAIRMAVRNLADGGAYVTYPTGHRDRIDVAVRRCVLTGVGQTAAAVAKKRAEDSGCQYMELTAHGGARPEHARWQGQLVQIQGKRTRKIIDGLKVFTLQEIGYGDGRGFKGWNCRHNWHPYYPGLSTPNYTSEEIARLDEKSISYNGEKYTEYEISQMQRKGERKVRTLKRRAAALEEAANNTDDPVLKQGLNNDFSAVSVRLKDAEKTLKDFCQQTGQRRDPFREQVNGFGRSTAQRAVQAAKRVQNGKKELTSGGDGGIIKEQERMQSSSDYAVPKDLVKSREFRSKFDSMDSDKKLQRQYYQVAKKMLNHRSGTNGEDLYFYNTRTKKWYSSTTGTQAGTPDYTEEIRRALQESEKDEIVSFHNHPLGMPPSAGDLNAALKNGYQKGYTIGHDGTVFEYTAPIFIIDEAVYNKRISLHAEKGDSEFQAQVNALLDLQEFYKFKFKEMKSDG
;
A
#
# COMPACT_ATOMS: atom_id res chain seq x y z
N MET A 1 -15.64 -30.26 4.56
CA MET A 1 -16.08 -29.84 3.22
C MET A 1 -14.89 -29.40 2.38
N GLN A 2 -14.78 -29.86 1.14
CA GLN A 2 -13.68 -29.50 0.24
C GLN A 2 -14.11 -28.31 -0.63
N ASN A 3 -13.32 -27.24 -0.65
CA ASN A 3 -13.54 -26.11 -1.55
C ASN A 3 -12.60 -26.20 -2.76
N TYR A 4 -13.10 -25.78 -3.91
CA TYR A 4 -12.28 -25.59 -5.10
C TYR A 4 -11.58 -24.21 -5.04
N GLU A 5 -10.25 -24.20 -5.19
CA GLU A 5 -9.47 -22.98 -5.43
C GLU A 5 -8.77 -23.10 -6.80
N PRO A 6 -9.05 -22.20 -7.77
CA PRO A 6 -8.42 -22.26 -9.09
C PRO A 6 -6.94 -21.89 -9.03
N ASP A 7 -6.11 -22.64 -9.76
CA ASP A 7 -4.71 -22.27 -9.99
C ASP A 7 -4.61 -21.15 -11.04
N VAL A 8 -4.21 -19.97 -10.58
CA VAL A 8 -4.05 -18.75 -11.40
C VAL A 8 -2.58 -18.45 -11.74
N THR A 9 -1.65 -19.31 -11.35
CA THR A 9 -0.20 -19.04 -11.42
C THR A 9 0.27 -18.65 -12.83
N GLN A 10 -0.16 -19.42 -13.83
CA GLN A 10 0.26 -19.20 -15.21
C GLN A 10 -0.27 -17.88 -15.78
N LEU A 11 -1.55 -17.55 -15.50
CA LEU A 11 -2.20 -16.34 -15.99
C LEU A 11 -1.55 -15.09 -15.42
N LEU A 12 -1.24 -15.16 -14.13
CA LEU A 12 -0.62 -14.06 -13.43
C LEU A 12 0.83 -13.86 -13.86
N GLY A 13 1.55 -14.92 -14.21
CA GLY A 13 2.85 -14.82 -14.85
C GLY A 13 2.80 -13.97 -16.13
N LEU A 14 1.78 -14.17 -16.98
CA LEU A 14 1.62 -13.41 -18.23
C LEU A 14 1.40 -11.91 -17.99
N TYR A 15 0.50 -11.55 -17.07
CA TYR A 15 0.19 -10.14 -16.78
C TYR A 15 1.24 -9.44 -15.93
N GLN A 16 1.94 -10.19 -15.08
CA GLN A 16 3.14 -9.70 -14.42
C GLN A 16 4.25 -9.38 -15.42
N GLN A 17 4.51 -10.30 -16.36
CA GLN A 17 5.48 -10.07 -17.44
C GLN A 17 5.09 -8.84 -18.25
N LEU A 18 3.82 -8.70 -18.64
CA LEU A 18 3.33 -7.51 -19.34
C LEU A 18 3.64 -6.21 -18.58
N GLU A 19 3.31 -6.14 -17.28
CA GLU A 19 3.58 -4.94 -16.47
C GLU A 19 5.07 -4.60 -16.43
N ASP A 20 5.91 -5.59 -16.19
CA ASP A 20 7.35 -5.39 -16.01
C ASP A 20 8.06 -5.10 -17.36
N ASP A 21 7.60 -5.70 -18.47
CA ASP A 21 8.09 -5.42 -19.83
C ASP A 21 7.78 -3.97 -20.23
N ILE A 22 6.58 -3.48 -19.90
CA ILE A 22 6.17 -2.09 -20.11
C ILE A 22 7.09 -1.13 -19.35
N VAL A 23 7.32 -1.38 -18.05
CA VAL A 23 8.18 -0.53 -17.23
C VAL A 23 9.62 -0.52 -17.77
N ALA A 24 10.15 -1.68 -18.15
CA ALA A 24 11.47 -1.78 -18.75
C ALA A 24 11.55 -0.99 -20.07
N ASP A 25 10.53 -1.05 -20.91
CA ASP A 25 10.49 -0.33 -22.18
C ASP A 25 10.42 1.19 -22.00
N MET A 26 9.60 1.67 -21.07
CA MET A 26 9.57 3.09 -20.68
C MET A 26 10.96 3.57 -20.23
N VAL A 27 11.65 2.78 -19.39
CA VAL A 27 13.01 3.11 -18.92
C VAL A 27 14.00 3.19 -20.07
N ARG A 28 13.98 2.20 -20.99
CA ARG A 28 14.87 2.20 -22.17
C ARG A 28 14.63 3.40 -23.07
N ARG A 29 13.36 3.71 -23.37
CA ARG A 29 12.97 4.84 -24.23
C ARG A 29 13.40 6.17 -23.65
N MET A 30 13.14 6.38 -22.36
CA MET A 30 13.56 7.58 -21.65
C MET A 30 15.09 7.77 -21.68
N LEU A 31 15.87 6.69 -21.52
CA LEU A 31 17.33 6.77 -21.60
C LEU A 31 17.85 7.06 -23.00
N ARG A 32 17.20 6.51 -24.03
CA ARG A 32 17.59 6.72 -25.44
C ARG A 32 17.34 8.16 -25.90
N MET A 33 16.21 8.73 -25.53
CA MET A 33 15.87 10.12 -25.88
C MET A 33 16.84 11.12 -25.24
N GLY A 34 17.23 10.88 -23.98
CA GLY A 34 17.89 11.91 -23.17
C GLY A 34 17.02 13.17 -23.02
N PHE A 35 17.62 14.29 -22.62
CA PHE A 35 16.96 15.59 -22.58
C PHE A 35 17.63 16.50 -23.60
N VAL A 36 16.96 16.73 -24.74
CA VAL A 36 17.47 17.62 -25.80
C VAL A 36 17.39 19.07 -25.31
N SER A 37 18.40 19.90 -25.62
CA SER A 37 18.49 21.29 -25.18
C SER A 37 17.43 22.21 -25.80
N GLU A 38 16.83 21.81 -26.92
CA GLU A 38 15.75 22.55 -27.58
C GLU A 38 14.38 22.02 -27.16
N THR A 39 13.60 22.87 -26.47
CA THR A 39 12.28 22.58 -25.88
C THR A 39 11.31 21.93 -26.87
N THR A 40 11.26 22.41 -28.11
CA THR A 40 10.28 21.96 -29.12
C THR A 40 10.66 20.62 -29.75
N ALA A 41 11.95 20.41 -30.03
CA ALA A 41 12.45 19.12 -30.53
C ALA A 41 12.28 18.02 -29.49
N TYR A 42 12.61 18.31 -28.23
CA TYR A 42 12.40 17.38 -27.12
C TYR A 42 10.92 17.01 -26.96
N GLN A 43 10.01 18.00 -26.95
CA GLN A 43 8.57 17.73 -26.83
C GLN A 43 8.03 16.90 -28.00
N ALA A 44 8.49 17.16 -29.23
CA ALA A 44 8.11 16.36 -30.40
C ALA A 44 8.59 14.91 -30.30
N GLU A 45 9.83 14.69 -29.85
CA GLU A 45 10.40 13.36 -29.65
C GLU A 45 9.71 12.58 -28.52
N VAL A 46 9.38 13.26 -27.41
CA VAL A 46 8.58 12.70 -26.31
C VAL A 46 7.22 12.23 -26.82
N LEU A 47 6.51 13.05 -27.60
CA LEU A 47 5.19 12.72 -28.14
C LEU A 47 5.26 11.56 -29.15
N GLN A 48 6.25 11.57 -30.05
CA GLN A 48 6.45 10.47 -31.00
C GLN A 48 6.76 9.16 -30.27
N THR A 49 7.66 9.19 -29.29
CA THR A 49 8.04 8.01 -28.50
C THR A 49 6.89 7.49 -27.66
N ALA A 50 6.06 8.39 -27.12
CA ALA A 50 4.84 8.04 -26.40
C ALA A 50 3.80 7.39 -27.33
N GLY A 51 3.70 7.82 -28.59
CA GLY A 51 2.88 7.17 -29.62
C GLY A 51 3.34 5.74 -29.92
N ILE A 52 4.64 5.55 -30.15
CA ILE A 52 5.21 4.21 -30.40
C ILE A 52 5.02 3.30 -29.16
N LEU A 53 5.25 3.83 -27.96
CA LEU A 53 5.03 3.09 -26.71
C LEU A 53 3.57 2.62 -26.60
N TYR A 54 2.60 3.44 -27.02
CA TYR A 54 1.19 3.06 -27.03
C TYR A 54 0.92 1.87 -27.94
N ASP A 55 1.43 1.91 -29.19
CA ASP A 55 1.26 0.83 -30.16
C ASP A 55 1.94 -0.48 -29.70
N ASP A 56 3.15 -0.38 -29.14
CA ASP A 56 3.87 -1.53 -28.59
C ASP A 56 3.12 -2.17 -27.42
N ILE A 57 2.50 -1.38 -26.54
CA ILE A 57 1.69 -1.92 -25.45
C ILE A 57 0.47 -2.67 -25.99
N LEU A 58 -0.19 -2.14 -27.04
CA LEU A 58 -1.29 -2.85 -27.69
C LEU A 58 -0.84 -4.20 -28.25
N GLN A 59 0.35 -4.25 -28.87
CA GLN A 59 0.93 -5.51 -29.34
C GLN A 59 1.26 -6.46 -28.20
N MET A 60 1.90 -5.98 -27.12
CA MET A 60 2.22 -6.80 -25.95
C MET A 60 0.97 -7.41 -25.28
N ILE A 61 -0.15 -6.67 -25.28
CA ILE A 61 -1.46 -7.15 -24.83
C ILE A 61 -2.01 -8.20 -25.81
N ALA A 62 -1.95 -7.95 -27.12
CA ALA A 62 -2.42 -8.88 -28.15
C ALA A 62 -1.69 -10.23 -28.06
N ASP A 63 -0.36 -10.22 -27.95
CA ASP A 63 0.50 -11.42 -27.88
C ASP A 63 0.16 -12.34 -26.70
N ARG A 64 -0.39 -11.79 -25.62
CA ARG A 64 -0.76 -12.54 -24.40
C ARG A 64 -2.24 -12.89 -24.33
N THR A 65 -3.06 -12.38 -25.24
CA THR A 65 -4.52 -12.50 -25.17
C THR A 65 -4.98 -13.95 -25.34
N ASP A 66 -4.48 -14.67 -26.34
CA ASP A 66 -4.93 -16.04 -26.63
C ASP A 66 -4.59 -17.03 -25.51
N ALA A 67 -3.34 -16.98 -25.03
CA ALA A 67 -2.89 -17.79 -23.90
C ALA A 67 -3.71 -17.50 -22.63
N SER A 68 -4.02 -16.21 -22.39
CA SER A 68 -4.83 -15.79 -21.24
C SER A 68 -6.28 -16.27 -21.36
N VAL A 69 -6.88 -16.19 -22.55
CA VAL A 69 -8.25 -16.65 -22.83
C VAL A 69 -8.39 -18.16 -22.61
N ALA A 70 -7.41 -18.94 -23.08
CA ALA A 70 -7.41 -20.40 -22.92
C ALA A 70 -7.32 -20.81 -21.43
N GLN A 71 -6.44 -20.15 -20.66
CA GLN A 71 -6.30 -20.44 -19.23
C GLN A 71 -7.54 -20.05 -18.44
N VAL A 72 -8.13 -18.88 -18.71
CA VAL A 72 -9.39 -18.49 -18.06
C VAL A 72 -10.48 -19.51 -18.39
N ARG A 73 -10.57 -19.99 -19.63
CA ARG A 73 -11.55 -21.01 -20.01
C ARG A 73 -11.39 -22.29 -19.18
N ALA A 74 -10.17 -22.79 -19.09
CA ALA A 74 -9.86 -24.00 -18.31
C ALA A 74 -10.26 -23.83 -16.83
N MET A 75 -9.96 -22.68 -16.22
CA MET A 75 -10.37 -22.42 -14.82
C MET A 75 -11.89 -22.42 -14.64
N PHE A 76 -12.64 -21.89 -15.60
CA PHE A 76 -14.10 -21.92 -15.55
C PHE A 76 -14.64 -23.34 -15.68
N GLU A 77 -14.17 -24.09 -16.68
CA GLU A 77 -14.58 -25.48 -16.90
C GLU A 77 -14.29 -26.36 -15.68
N ASP A 78 -13.08 -26.25 -15.12
CA ASP A 78 -12.66 -27.00 -13.93
C ASP A 78 -13.48 -26.61 -12.69
N ALA A 79 -13.68 -25.32 -12.43
CA ALA A 79 -14.51 -24.85 -11.32
C ALA A 79 -15.96 -25.30 -11.43
N GLY A 80 -16.52 -25.26 -12.64
CA GLY A 80 -17.89 -25.68 -12.91
C GLY A 80 -18.09 -27.18 -12.67
N VAL A 81 -17.19 -28.01 -13.21
CA VAL A 81 -17.18 -29.46 -12.98
C VAL A 81 -17.04 -29.76 -11.50
N ARG A 82 -16.03 -29.19 -10.85
CA ARG A 82 -15.73 -29.51 -9.45
C ARG A 82 -16.86 -29.11 -8.51
N THR A 83 -17.53 -27.99 -8.80
CA THR A 83 -18.67 -27.54 -8.00
C THR A 83 -19.83 -28.52 -8.05
N VAL A 84 -20.19 -29.01 -9.24
CA VAL A 84 -21.26 -30.00 -9.40
C VAL A 84 -20.86 -31.34 -8.75
N GLU A 85 -19.62 -31.79 -8.93
CA GLU A 85 -19.11 -33.01 -8.29
C GLU A 85 -19.19 -32.96 -6.76
N ILE A 86 -18.83 -31.83 -6.15
CA ILE A 86 -18.88 -31.67 -4.68
C ILE A 86 -20.33 -31.72 -4.17
N ASP A 87 -21.27 -31.16 -4.93
CA ASP A 87 -22.67 -31.05 -4.50
C ASP A 87 -23.49 -32.31 -4.80
N ASN A 88 -23.06 -33.15 -5.76
CA ASN A 88 -23.80 -34.34 -6.22
C ASN A 88 -24.18 -35.28 -5.06
N ASP A 89 -23.25 -35.60 -4.15
CA ASP A 89 -23.52 -36.50 -3.01
C ASP A 89 -24.73 -36.03 -2.17
N THR A 90 -24.85 -34.71 -1.96
CA THR A 90 -25.94 -34.12 -1.17
C THR A 90 -27.26 -34.10 -1.94
N HIS A 91 -27.21 -33.90 -3.25
CA HIS A 91 -28.39 -34.01 -4.12
C HIS A 91 -28.89 -35.46 -4.20
N GLU A 92 -27.99 -36.43 -4.38
CA GLU A 92 -28.33 -37.84 -4.47
C GLU A 92 -28.95 -38.37 -3.17
N ALA A 93 -28.43 -37.95 -2.01
CA ALA A 93 -29.02 -38.27 -0.71
C ALA A 93 -30.46 -37.73 -0.56
N ALA A 94 -30.82 -36.69 -1.31
CA ALA A 94 -32.17 -36.14 -1.38
C ALA A 94 -33.07 -36.80 -2.45
N GLY A 95 -32.58 -37.82 -3.15
CA GLY A 95 -33.31 -38.57 -4.17
C GLY A 95 -33.19 -38.00 -5.59
N GLU A 96 -32.31 -37.02 -5.80
CA GLU A 96 -32.06 -36.43 -7.11
C GLU A 96 -31.06 -37.28 -7.92
N ALA A 97 -31.21 -37.35 -9.25
CA ALA A 97 -30.23 -38.04 -10.09
C ALA A 97 -28.91 -37.24 -10.17
N PRO A 98 -27.74 -37.90 -10.21
CA PRO A 98 -26.45 -37.21 -10.36
C PRO A 98 -26.42 -36.32 -11.60
N ALA A 99 -25.81 -35.14 -11.49
CA ALA A 99 -25.65 -34.23 -12.61
C ALA A 99 -24.21 -34.20 -13.12
N ASP A 100 -24.05 -34.06 -14.44
CA ASP A 100 -22.80 -33.66 -15.08
C ASP A 100 -23.04 -32.34 -15.79
N ILE A 101 -22.28 -31.30 -15.43
CA ILE A 101 -22.32 -30.00 -16.10
C ILE A 101 -22.07 -30.13 -17.61
N ARG A 102 -21.32 -31.14 -18.06
CA ARG A 102 -21.06 -31.40 -19.49
C ARG A 102 -22.27 -31.97 -20.21
N GLN A 103 -23.36 -32.30 -19.52
CA GLN A 103 -24.59 -32.82 -20.11
C GLN A 103 -25.80 -31.90 -19.83
N ASP A 104 -25.72 -31.04 -18.82
CA ASP A 104 -26.79 -30.08 -18.47
C ASP A 104 -26.70 -28.77 -19.27
N ALA A 105 -27.68 -28.51 -20.14
CA ALA A 105 -27.71 -27.32 -20.97
C ALA A 105 -27.88 -26.01 -20.18
N GLY A 106 -28.62 -26.03 -19.07
CA GLY A 106 -28.88 -24.86 -18.24
C GLY A 106 -27.62 -24.43 -17.47
N MET A 107 -26.93 -25.37 -16.84
CA MET A 107 -25.68 -25.10 -16.12
C MET A 107 -24.56 -24.69 -17.08
N LYS A 108 -24.46 -25.29 -18.27
CA LYS A 108 -23.53 -24.83 -19.32
C LYS A 108 -23.78 -23.37 -19.71
N GLN A 109 -25.05 -22.98 -19.84
CA GLN A 109 -25.39 -21.61 -20.19
C GLN A 109 -24.95 -20.62 -19.10
N VAL A 110 -25.13 -20.98 -17.83
CA VAL A 110 -24.65 -20.17 -16.69
C VAL A 110 -23.12 -20.07 -16.70
N LEU A 111 -22.43 -21.20 -16.92
CA LEU A 111 -20.97 -21.25 -17.02
C LEU A 111 -20.44 -20.33 -18.14
N GLU A 112 -21.00 -20.47 -19.34
CA GLU A 112 -20.61 -19.69 -20.52
C GLU A 112 -20.90 -18.19 -20.35
N ALA A 113 -22.04 -17.83 -19.73
CA ALA A 113 -22.36 -16.44 -19.44
C ALA A 113 -21.37 -15.80 -18.46
N GLY A 114 -21.00 -16.54 -17.40
CA GLY A 114 -19.98 -16.13 -16.45
C GLY A 114 -18.62 -15.94 -17.13
N TYR A 115 -18.20 -16.92 -17.94
CA TYR A 115 -16.94 -16.89 -18.68
C TYR A 115 -16.85 -15.65 -19.60
N ARG A 116 -17.89 -15.40 -20.42
CA ARG A 116 -17.95 -14.24 -21.32
C ARG A 116 -17.89 -12.92 -20.57
N LYS A 117 -18.63 -12.81 -19.45
CA LYS A 117 -18.63 -11.60 -18.60
C LYS A 117 -17.23 -11.32 -18.04
N THR A 118 -16.56 -12.35 -17.54
CA THR A 118 -15.21 -12.22 -16.97
C THR A 118 -14.18 -11.87 -18.02
N LEU A 119 -14.23 -12.49 -19.20
CA LEU A 119 -13.37 -12.10 -20.33
C LEU A 119 -13.60 -10.66 -20.77
N GLY A 120 -14.85 -10.23 -20.90
CA GLY A 120 -15.17 -8.84 -21.25
C GLY A 120 -14.62 -7.86 -20.21
N THR A 121 -14.79 -8.17 -18.92
CA THR A 121 -14.23 -7.35 -17.83
C THR A 121 -12.71 -7.32 -17.86
N MET A 122 -12.06 -8.47 -18.02
CA MET A 122 -10.61 -8.59 -18.11
C MET A 122 -10.05 -7.76 -19.27
N ARG A 123 -10.65 -7.87 -20.46
CA ARG A 123 -10.31 -7.08 -21.64
C ARG A 123 -10.43 -5.58 -21.35
N ASN A 124 -11.55 -5.15 -20.77
CA ASN A 124 -11.76 -3.74 -20.44
C ASN A 124 -10.71 -3.20 -19.45
N LEU A 125 -10.30 -3.99 -18.47
CA LEU A 125 -9.26 -3.59 -17.51
C LEU A 125 -7.94 -3.29 -18.24
N VAL A 126 -7.53 -4.15 -19.17
CA VAL A 126 -6.26 -4.01 -19.90
C VAL A 126 -6.35 -3.03 -21.08
N SER A 127 -7.53 -2.78 -21.64
CA SER A 127 -7.74 -1.80 -22.71
C SER A 127 -7.38 -0.36 -22.29
N THR A 128 -7.43 -0.05 -20.99
CA THR A 128 -7.02 1.27 -20.48
C THR A 128 -5.52 1.40 -20.24
N THR A 129 -4.79 0.28 -20.23
CA THR A 129 -3.36 0.24 -19.90
C THR A 129 -2.52 1.10 -20.84
N ALA A 130 -2.74 0.99 -22.15
CA ALA A 130 -1.94 1.74 -23.12
C ALA A 130 -2.03 3.26 -22.89
N ASN A 131 -3.25 3.78 -22.67
CA ASN A 131 -3.48 5.20 -22.38
C ASN A 131 -2.88 5.63 -21.03
N THR A 132 -3.10 4.84 -19.96
CA THR A 132 -2.60 5.21 -18.63
C THR A 132 -1.08 5.16 -18.55
N THR A 133 -0.46 4.17 -19.20
CA THR A 133 1.00 4.06 -19.31
C THR A 133 1.60 5.16 -20.18
N GLN A 134 1.01 5.46 -21.34
CA GLN A 134 1.46 6.58 -22.17
C GLN A 134 1.42 7.89 -21.37
N THR A 135 0.33 8.13 -20.62
CA THR A 135 0.20 9.30 -19.74
C THR A 135 1.29 9.32 -18.66
N ALA A 136 1.58 8.19 -18.02
CA ALA A 136 2.63 8.09 -17.01
C ALA A 136 4.03 8.33 -17.61
N PHE A 137 4.28 7.87 -18.82
CA PHE A 137 5.53 8.12 -19.56
C PHE A 137 5.71 9.61 -19.85
N LEU A 138 4.68 10.25 -20.41
CA LEU A 138 4.68 11.69 -20.69
C LEU A 138 4.95 12.49 -19.41
N GLN A 139 4.21 12.20 -18.34
CA GLN A 139 4.39 12.89 -17.05
C GLN A 139 5.78 12.70 -16.45
N ALA A 140 6.39 11.52 -16.60
CA ALA A 140 7.74 11.26 -16.14
C ALA A 140 8.77 12.05 -16.95
N CYS A 141 8.64 12.07 -18.28
CA CYS A 141 9.51 12.81 -19.18
C CYS A 141 9.38 14.33 -18.99
N ASP A 142 8.15 14.85 -18.87
CA ASP A 142 7.88 16.27 -18.64
C ASP A 142 8.43 16.73 -17.29
N ARG A 143 8.21 15.94 -16.23
CA ARG A 143 8.73 16.28 -14.90
C ARG A 143 10.26 16.29 -14.90
N ALA A 144 10.88 15.28 -15.47
CA ALA A 144 12.33 15.19 -15.50
C ALA A 144 12.92 16.32 -16.35
N TYR A 145 12.29 16.66 -17.47
CA TYR A 145 12.65 17.82 -18.28
C TYR A 145 12.56 19.13 -17.48
N MET A 146 11.43 19.39 -16.82
CA MET A 146 11.24 20.59 -15.99
C MET A 146 12.27 20.69 -14.87
N GLN A 147 12.63 19.56 -14.25
CA GLN A 147 13.63 19.50 -13.18
C GLN A 147 15.03 19.87 -13.68
N VAL A 148 15.39 19.43 -14.89
CA VAL A 148 16.67 19.77 -15.52
C VAL A 148 16.66 21.21 -16.03
N SER A 149 15.62 21.62 -16.75
CA SER A 149 15.53 22.95 -17.38
C SER A 149 15.47 24.08 -16.36
N SER A 150 14.87 23.85 -15.19
CA SER A 150 14.85 24.81 -14.08
C SER A 150 16.15 24.83 -13.26
N GLY A 151 17.08 23.90 -13.51
CA GLY A 151 18.27 23.70 -12.69
C GLY A 151 18.00 23.11 -11.30
N ALA A 152 16.77 22.65 -11.03
CA ALA A 152 16.40 22.01 -9.77
C ALA A 152 17.16 20.70 -9.54
N LEU A 153 17.44 19.94 -10.61
CA LEU A 153 18.23 18.71 -10.58
C LEU A 153 19.25 18.68 -11.73
N SER A 154 20.32 17.91 -11.52
CA SER A 154 21.19 17.48 -12.61
C SER A 154 20.43 16.57 -13.57
N TYR A 155 20.91 16.46 -14.82
CA TYR A 155 20.43 15.48 -15.80
C TYR A 155 20.34 14.08 -15.19
N GLN A 156 21.42 13.66 -14.53
CA GLN A 156 21.54 12.32 -13.97
C GLN A 156 20.53 12.07 -12.84
N ASP A 157 20.32 13.05 -11.95
CA ASP A 157 19.39 12.91 -10.84
C ASP A 157 17.93 12.94 -11.29
N ALA A 158 17.59 13.75 -12.31
CA ALA A 158 16.26 13.77 -12.91
C ALA A 158 15.93 12.42 -13.56
N ILE A 159 16.87 11.81 -14.31
CA ILE A 159 16.70 10.46 -14.87
C ILE A 159 16.55 9.42 -13.76
N ARG A 160 17.40 9.43 -12.73
CA ARG A 160 17.30 8.48 -11.60
C ARG A 160 15.96 8.59 -10.89
N MET A 161 15.43 9.80 -10.69
CA MET A 161 14.10 10.02 -10.13
C MET A 161 12.99 9.53 -11.05
N ALA A 162 13.10 9.78 -12.36
CA ALA A 162 12.12 9.31 -13.34
C ALA A 162 12.06 7.77 -13.39
N VAL A 163 13.22 7.07 -13.40
CA VAL A 163 13.28 5.59 -13.34
C VAL A 163 12.54 5.07 -12.11
N ARG A 164 12.76 5.69 -10.94
CA ARG A 164 12.06 5.31 -9.70
C ARG A 164 10.55 5.54 -9.79
N ASN A 165 10.13 6.69 -10.30
CA ASN A 165 8.72 7.03 -10.47
C ASN A 165 8.02 6.07 -11.44
N LEU A 166 8.69 5.68 -12.52
CA LEU A 166 8.18 4.71 -13.48
C LEU A 166 8.06 3.30 -12.87
N ALA A 167 9.06 2.86 -12.09
CA ALA A 167 8.97 1.59 -11.36
C ALA A 167 7.79 1.58 -10.36
N ASP A 168 7.55 2.70 -9.69
CA ASP A 168 6.47 2.86 -8.70
C ASP A 168 5.11 3.17 -9.31
N GLY A 169 5.06 3.71 -10.53
CA GLY A 169 3.88 4.40 -11.08
C GLY A 169 3.45 3.99 -12.49
N GLY A 170 4.27 3.25 -13.24
CA GLY A 170 4.25 3.22 -14.72
C GLY A 170 3.10 2.45 -15.39
N ALA A 171 2.49 1.47 -14.74
CA ALA A 171 1.41 0.70 -15.35
C ALA A 171 0.31 0.35 -14.34
N TYR A 172 -0.83 1.04 -14.45
CA TYR A 172 -1.99 0.88 -13.56
C TYR A 172 -3.28 0.81 -14.36
N VAL A 173 -4.20 0.01 -13.86
CA VAL A 173 -5.62 0.10 -14.18
C VAL A 173 -6.25 1.15 -13.27
N THR A 174 -6.98 2.09 -13.87
CA THR A 174 -7.69 3.14 -13.13
C THR A 174 -9.18 2.87 -13.18
N TYR A 175 -9.81 2.77 -12.01
CA TYR A 175 -11.24 2.56 -11.88
C TYR A 175 -11.99 3.90 -11.91
N PRO A 176 -13.29 3.93 -12.31
CA PRO A 176 -14.11 5.14 -12.27
C PRO A 176 -14.18 5.80 -10.89
N THR A 177 -13.95 5.04 -9.81
CA THR A 177 -13.89 5.51 -8.43
C THR A 177 -12.61 6.28 -8.08
N GLY A 178 -11.65 6.37 -9.01
CA GLY A 178 -10.30 6.90 -8.76
C GLY A 178 -9.36 5.90 -8.10
N HIS A 179 -9.84 4.71 -7.70
CA HIS A 179 -8.97 3.64 -7.23
C HIS A 179 -8.04 3.18 -8.36
N ARG A 180 -6.81 2.80 -8.00
CA ARG A 180 -5.80 2.32 -8.94
C ARG A 180 -5.25 0.99 -8.45
N ASP A 181 -5.21 0.02 -9.36
CA ASP A 181 -4.52 -1.25 -9.14
C ASP A 181 -3.45 -1.46 -10.19
N ARG A 182 -2.42 -2.24 -9.84
CA ARG A 182 -1.50 -2.80 -10.84
C ARG A 182 -2.26 -3.79 -11.72
N ILE A 183 -1.79 -3.97 -12.96
CA ILE A 183 -2.48 -4.79 -13.97
C ILE A 183 -2.62 -6.24 -13.49
N ASP A 184 -1.54 -6.82 -12.98
CA ASP A 184 -1.52 -8.19 -12.45
C ASP A 184 -2.54 -8.37 -11.31
N VAL A 185 -2.64 -7.39 -10.40
CA VAL A 185 -3.59 -7.38 -9.28
C VAL A 185 -5.03 -7.26 -9.78
N ALA A 186 -5.28 -6.36 -10.72
CA ALA A 186 -6.61 -6.12 -11.29
C ALA A 186 -7.12 -7.37 -12.02
N VAL A 187 -6.28 -7.98 -12.86
CA VAL A 187 -6.63 -9.20 -13.61
C VAL A 187 -6.81 -10.38 -12.67
N ARG A 188 -5.92 -10.57 -11.67
CA ARG A 188 -6.08 -11.62 -10.65
C ARG A 188 -7.44 -11.54 -9.99
N ARG A 189 -7.79 -10.36 -9.50
CA ARG A 189 -9.05 -10.14 -8.79
C ARG A 189 -10.25 -10.38 -9.71
N CYS A 190 -10.18 -9.91 -10.95
CA CYS A 190 -11.23 -10.11 -11.96
C CYS A 190 -11.49 -11.60 -12.20
N VAL A 191 -10.46 -12.39 -12.47
CA VAL A 191 -10.59 -13.81 -12.82
C VAL A 191 -11.02 -14.64 -11.61
N LEU A 192 -10.37 -14.48 -10.45
CA LEU A 192 -10.76 -15.23 -9.24
C LEU A 192 -12.21 -14.93 -8.82
N THR A 193 -12.62 -13.66 -8.88
CA THR A 193 -14.00 -13.27 -8.57
C THR A 193 -14.96 -13.85 -9.61
N GLY A 194 -14.62 -13.80 -10.90
CA GLY A 194 -15.44 -14.34 -11.98
C GLY A 194 -15.67 -15.85 -11.89
N VAL A 195 -14.58 -16.61 -11.71
CA VAL A 195 -14.63 -18.07 -11.52
C VAL A 195 -15.47 -18.41 -10.29
N GLY A 196 -15.21 -17.76 -9.15
CA GLY A 196 -15.94 -18.01 -7.91
C GLY A 196 -17.44 -17.67 -8.00
N GLN A 197 -17.80 -16.55 -8.63
CA GLN A 197 -19.21 -16.17 -8.85
C GLN A 197 -19.93 -17.16 -9.75
N THR A 198 -19.25 -17.63 -10.79
CA THR A 198 -19.85 -18.52 -11.78
C THR A 198 -20.04 -19.92 -11.20
N ALA A 199 -19.06 -20.44 -10.47
CA ALA A 199 -19.19 -21.67 -9.69
C ALA A 199 -20.41 -21.61 -8.75
N ALA A 200 -20.53 -20.56 -7.94
CA ALA A 200 -21.68 -20.40 -7.05
C ALA A 200 -23.02 -20.27 -7.80
N ALA A 201 -23.03 -19.64 -8.98
CA ALA A 201 -24.22 -19.53 -9.81
C ALA A 201 -24.64 -20.88 -10.42
N VAL A 202 -23.66 -21.72 -10.80
CA VAL A 202 -23.91 -23.11 -11.24
C VAL A 202 -24.50 -23.93 -10.09
N ALA A 203 -23.89 -23.91 -8.90
CA ALA A 203 -24.43 -24.59 -7.70
C ALA A 203 -25.86 -24.13 -7.39
N LYS A 204 -26.10 -22.81 -7.43
CA LYS A 204 -27.44 -22.25 -7.24
C LYS A 204 -28.42 -22.76 -8.30
N LYS A 205 -28.06 -22.76 -9.59
CA LYS A 205 -28.92 -23.26 -10.66
C LYS A 205 -29.31 -24.72 -10.44
N ARG A 206 -28.33 -25.57 -10.07
CA ARG A 206 -28.57 -26.96 -9.73
C ARG A 206 -29.52 -27.12 -8.54
N ALA A 207 -29.28 -26.35 -7.47
CA ALA A 207 -30.15 -26.31 -6.31
C ALA A 207 -31.60 -25.95 -6.68
N GLU A 208 -31.79 -24.95 -7.54
CA GLU A 208 -33.12 -24.55 -8.01
C GLU A 208 -33.81 -25.64 -8.84
N ASP A 209 -33.07 -26.31 -9.73
CA ASP A 209 -33.61 -27.38 -10.58
C ASP A 209 -34.02 -28.61 -9.78
N SER A 210 -33.30 -28.89 -8.70
CA SER A 210 -33.59 -29.98 -7.76
C SER A 210 -34.55 -29.58 -6.63
N GLY A 211 -35.16 -28.40 -6.68
CA GLY A 211 -36.09 -27.93 -5.64
C GLY A 211 -35.46 -27.66 -4.26
N CYS A 212 -34.13 -27.63 -4.16
CA CYS A 212 -33.41 -27.28 -2.95
C CYS A 212 -33.58 -25.79 -2.64
N GLN A 213 -34.06 -25.47 -1.45
CA GLN A 213 -34.39 -24.09 -1.07
C GLN A 213 -33.28 -23.36 -0.31
N TYR A 214 -32.38 -24.12 0.33
CA TYR A 214 -31.37 -23.60 1.23
C TYR A 214 -29.97 -24.04 0.81
N MET A 215 -29.02 -23.15 0.95
CA MET A 215 -27.59 -23.46 0.79
C MET A 215 -26.86 -23.08 2.08
N GLU A 216 -26.01 -23.96 2.59
CA GLU A 216 -25.14 -23.65 3.73
C GLU A 216 -23.88 -22.93 3.26
N LEU A 217 -23.55 -21.81 3.90
CA LEU A 217 -22.34 -21.04 3.61
C LEU A 217 -21.13 -21.71 4.26
N THR A 218 -20.05 -21.89 3.50
CA THR A 218 -18.77 -22.36 4.05
C THR A 218 -18.25 -21.39 5.13
N ALA A 219 -17.42 -21.91 6.03
CA ALA A 219 -16.70 -21.12 7.02
C ALA A 219 -15.19 -21.33 6.89
N HIS A 220 -14.41 -20.26 7.01
CA HIS A 220 -12.95 -20.32 7.03
C HIS A 220 -12.34 -19.19 7.87
N GLY A 221 -11.14 -19.42 8.39
CA GLY A 221 -10.37 -18.40 9.07
C GLY A 221 -9.89 -17.31 8.09
N GLY A 222 -9.74 -16.09 8.60
CA GLY A 222 -9.35 -14.94 7.79
C GLY A 222 -10.43 -14.38 6.87
N ALA A 223 -11.71 -14.68 7.16
CA ALA A 223 -12.84 -13.96 6.58
C ALA A 223 -12.81 -12.49 7.01
N ARG A 224 -13.27 -11.58 6.14
CA ARG A 224 -13.41 -10.17 6.54
C ARG A 224 -14.52 -10.01 7.59
N PRO A 225 -14.46 -9.01 8.47
CA PRO A 225 -15.45 -8.86 9.55
C PRO A 225 -16.90 -8.84 9.09
N GLU A 226 -17.22 -8.20 7.94
CA GLU A 226 -18.59 -8.22 7.42
C GLU A 226 -19.04 -9.58 6.84
N HIS A 227 -18.10 -10.50 6.60
CA HIS A 227 -18.37 -11.86 6.09
C HIS A 227 -18.47 -12.88 7.21
N ALA A 228 -17.68 -12.71 8.27
CA ALA A 228 -17.73 -13.52 9.49
C ALA A 228 -19.17 -13.75 10.00
N ARG A 229 -20.02 -12.71 9.94
CA ARG A 229 -21.40 -12.72 10.46
C ARG A 229 -22.35 -13.78 9.89
N TRP A 230 -22.05 -14.35 8.72
CA TRP A 230 -22.91 -15.34 8.05
C TRP A 230 -22.21 -16.68 7.79
N GLN A 231 -20.97 -16.86 8.26
CA GLN A 231 -20.24 -18.12 8.07
C GLN A 231 -20.97 -19.30 8.73
N GLY A 232 -21.05 -20.43 8.02
CA GLY A 232 -21.73 -21.64 8.51
C GLY A 232 -23.24 -21.48 8.70
N GLN A 233 -23.85 -20.45 8.12
CA GLN A 233 -25.29 -20.19 8.22
C GLN A 233 -25.97 -20.52 6.90
N LEU A 234 -27.30 -20.67 6.93
CA LEU A 234 -28.08 -20.99 5.75
C LEU A 234 -28.45 -19.75 4.96
N VAL A 235 -28.58 -19.90 3.66
CA VAL A 235 -29.10 -18.90 2.73
C VAL A 235 -30.27 -19.49 1.99
N GLN A 236 -31.42 -18.82 2.03
CA GLN A 236 -32.50 -19.16 1.12
C GLN A 236 -32.19 -18.57 -0.26
N ILE A 237 -32.18 -19.43 -1.28
CA ILE A 237 -31.85 -19.02 -2.66
C ILE A 237 -33.08 -18.56 -3.46
N GLN A 238 -34.27 -18.81 -2.94
CA GLN A 238 -35.56 -18.34 -3.47
C GLN A 238 -36.44 -17.78 -2.35
N GLY A 239 -37.29 -16.81 -2.67
CA GLY A 239 -38.29 -16.25 -1.74
C GLY A 239 -37.84 -15.02 -0.93
N LYS A 240 -38.73 -14.56 -0.05
CA LYS A 240 -38.56 -13.34 0.77
C LYS A 240 -38.09 -13.67 2.18
N ARG A 241 -37.45 -12.73 2.87
CA ARG A 241 -36.88 -12.90 4.22
C ARG A 241 -37.84 -13.61 5.18
N THR A 242 -37.38 -14.71 5.77
CA THR A 242 -38.20 -15.56 6.65
C THR A 242 -37.85 -15.46 8.14
N ARG A 243 -36.65 -14.95 8.50
CA ARG A 243 -36.12 -14.93 9.88
C ARG A 243 -36.16 -16.31 10.59
N LYS A 244 -36.18 -17.39 9.81
CA LYS A 244 -36.20 -18.76 10.33
C LYS A 244 -34.85 -19.15 10.91
N ILE A 245 -34.92 -20.11 11.83
CA ILE A 245 -33.78 -20.91 12.29
C ILE A 245 -34.10 -22.35 11.93
N ILE A 246 -33.19 -23.03 11.25
CA ILE A 246 -33.32 -24.44 10.83
C ILE A 246 -32.07 -25.16 11.34
N ASP A 247 -32.24 -26.24 12.10
CA ASP A 247 -31.13 -27.01 12.69
C ASP A 247 -30.14 -26.16 13.49
N GLY A 248 -30.65 -25.11 14.16
CA GLY A 248 -29.83 -24.15 14.91
C GLY A 248 -29.17 -23.04 14.06
N LEU A 249 -29.29 -23.10 12.73
CA LEU A 249 -28.69 -22.16 11.79
C LEU A 249 -29.65 -21.03 11.40
N LYS A 250 -29.18 -19.79 11.41
CA LYS A 250 -29.93 -18.63 10.92
C LYS A 250 -30.07 -18.69 9.40
N VAL A 251 -31.25 -18.36 8.90
CA VAL A 251 -31.51 -18.28 7.46
C VAL A 251 -31.40 -16.82 6.98
N PHE A 252 -30.40 -16.55 6.14
CA PHE A 252 -30.20 -15.28 5.44
C PHE A 252 -30.82 -15.29 4.06
N THR A 253 -31.05 -14.10 3.52
CA THR A 253 -31.38 -13.89 2.10
C THR A 253 -30.14 -13.59 1.27
N LEU A 254 -30.23 -13.80 -0.06
CA LEU A 254 -29.21 -13.36 -1.02
C LEU A 254 -28.81 -11.89 -0.83
N GLN A 255 -29.77 -11.02 -0.50
CA GLN A 255 -29.51 -9.60 -0.27
C GLN A 255 -28.74 -9.34 1.03
N GLU A 256 -29.05 -10.06 2.13
CA GLU A 256 -28.38 -9.86 3.43
C GLU A 256 -26.90 -10.26 3.41
N ILE A 257 -26.55 -11.23 2.57
CA ILE A 257 -25.15 -11.64 2.34
C ILE A 257 -24.49 -10.82 1.22
N GLY A 258 -25.24 -9.93 0.54
CA GLY A 258 -24.75 -9.10 -0.56
C GLY A 258 -24.44 -9.86 -1.85
N TYR A 259 -25.10 -10.99 -2.12
CA TYR A 259 -24.89 -11.73 -3.36
C TYR A 259 -25.18 -10.85 -4.59
N GLY A 260 -24.22 -10.79 -5.51
CA GLY A 260 -24.26 -9.90 -6.68
C GLY A 260 -23.57 -8.54 -6.47
N ASP A 261 -23.19 -8.20 -5.24
CA ASP A 261 -22.41 -7.00 -4.90
C ASP A 261 -20.91 -7.34 -4.73
N GLY A 262 -20.02 -6.44 -5.17
CA GLY A 262 -18.57 -6.61 -5.01
C GLY A 262 -18.11 -6.72 -3.56
N ARG A 263 -18.88 -6.20 -2.60
CA ARG A 263 -18.66 -6.25 -1.15
C ARG A 263 -19.41 -7.40 -0.46
N GLY A 264 -20.16 -8.22 -1.19
CA GLY A 264 -20.89 -9.35 -0.61
C GLY A 264 -20.23 -10.71 -0.80
N PHE A 265 -21.00 -11.75 -0.55
CA PHE A 265 -20.66 -13.15 -0.82
C PHE A 265 -20.28 -13.34 -2.30
N LYS A 266 -19.18 -14.06 -2.56
CA LYS A 266 -18.51 -14.17 -3.87
C LYS A 266 -18.15 -12.81 -4.50
N GLY A 267 -18.05 -11.75 -3.71
CA GLY A 267 -17.51 -10.46 -4.12
C GLY A 267 -15.98 -10.46 -4.21
N TRP A 268 -15.39 -9.27 -4.29
CA TRP A 268 -13.95 -9.06 -4.42
C TRP A 268 -13.16 -9.80 -3.33
N ASN A 269 -12.25 -10.69 -3.75
CA ASN A 269 -11.37 -11.48 -2.88
C ASN A 269 -12.09 -12.33 -1.81
N CYS A 270 -13.39 -12.59 -1.95
CA CYS A 270 -14.16 -13.48 -1.09
C CYS A 270 -13.85 -14.94 -1.45
N ARG A 271 -13.47 -15.75 -0.46
CA ARG A 271 -13.16 -17.19 -0.65
C ARG A 271 -14.32 -18.12 -0.28
N HIS A 272 -15.37 -17.58 0.34
CA HIS A 272 -16.54 -18.37 0.72
C HIS A 272 -17.22 -19.01 -0.48
N ASN A 273 -17.78 -20.19 -0.25
CA ASN A 273 -18.72 -20.85 -1.14
C ASN A 273 -19.99 -21.22 -0.37
N TRP A 274 -20.92 -21.86 -1.07
CA TRP A 274 -22.09 -22.47 -0.47
C TRP A 274 -22.34 -23.86 -1.06
N HIS A 275 -23.15 -24.66 -0.38
CA HIS A 275 -23.48 -26.02 -0.78
C HIS A 275 -24.95 -26.31 -0.45
N PRO A 276 -25.63 -27.19 -1.20
CA PRO A 276 -27.03 -27.50 -0.99
C PRO A 276 -27.30 -28.03 0.43
N TYR A 277 -28.44 -27.64 0.99
CA TYR A 277 -28.89 -28.05 2.32
C TYR A 277 -30.37 -28.41 2.30
N TYR A 278 -30.68 -29.67 2.63
CA TYR A 278 -32.04 -30.21 2.67
C TYR A 278 -32.47 -30.41 4.14
N PRO A 279 -33.37 -29.59 4.68
CA PRO A 279 -33.83 -29.75 6.06
C PRO A 279 -34.38 -31.17 6.32
N GLY A 280 -33.89 -31.81 7.39
CA GLY A 280 -34.24 -33.19 7.75
C GLY A 280 -33.43 -34.28 7.05
N LEU A 281 -32.59 -33.95 6.06
CA LEU A 281 -31.66 -34.88 5.40
C LEU A 281 -30.20 -34.46 5.57
N SER A 282 -29.93 -33.16 5.47
CA SER A 282 -28.61 -32.57 5.71
C SER A 282 -28.36 -32.36 7.20
N THR A 283 -27.07 -32.32 7.56
CA THR A 283 -26.59 -31.91 8.89
C THR A 283 -25.68 -30.69 8.75
N PRO A 284 -25.71 -29.72 9.68
CA PRO A 284 -24.80 -28.57 9.64
C PRO A 284 -23.34 -28.98 9.47
N ASN A 285 -22.61 -28.31 8.57
CA ASN A 285 -21.20 -28.58 8.32
C ASN A 285 -20.28 -28.02 9.42
N TYR A 286 -20.77 -27.07 10.21
CA TYR A 286 -19.99 -26.39 11.24
C TYR A 286 -20.79 -26.25 12.54
N THR A 287 -20.12 -26.44 13.68
CA THR A 287 -20.71 -26.09 14.98
C THR A 287 -20.56 -24.59 15.27
N SER A 288 -21.37 -24.09 16.21
CA SER A 288 -21.26 -22.69 16.65
C SER A 288 -19.91 -22.39 17.28
N GLU A 289 -19.32 -23.37 17.99
CA GLU A 289 -17.99 -23.28 18.59
C GLU A 289 -16.89 -23.28 17.53
N GLU A 290 -17.04 -24.06 16.46
CA GLU A 290 -16.11 -24.03 15.31
C GLU A 290 -16.09 -22.66 14.65
N ILE A 291 -17.26 -22.10 14.35
CA ILE A 291 -17.37 -20.76 13.75
C ILE A 291 -16.77 -19.70 14.67
N ALA A 292 -17.08 -19.73 15.97
CA ALA A 292 -16.54 -18.78 16.94
C ALA A 292 -15.01 -18.82 17.03
N ARG A 293 -14.39 -20.01 16.90
CA ARG A 293 -12.93 -20.16 16.87
C ARG A 293 -12.27 -19.54 15.65
N LEU A 294 -12.95 -19.47 14.50
CA LEU A 294 -12.38 -18.87 13.26
C LEU A 294 -12.16 -17.36 13.36
N ASP A 295 -12.96 -16.68 14.20
CA ASP A 295 -12.89 -15.24 14.42
C ASP A 295 -12.13 -14.88 15.71
N GLU A 296 -11.62 -15.87 16.44
CA GLU A 296 -10.89 -15.66 17.68
C GLU A 296 -9.54 -14.97 17.43
N LYS A 297 -9.18 -14.02 18.31
CA LYS A 297 -7.85 -13.45 18.38
C LYS A 297 -6.88 -14.45 19.02
N SER A 298 -6.46 -15.45 18.26
CA SER A 298 -5.65 -16.57 18.72
C SER A 298 -4.16 -16.45 18.38
N ILE A 299 -3.78 -15.59 17.42
CA ILE A 299 -2.40 -15.47 16.93
C ILE A 299 -1.66 -14.36 17.68
N SER A 300 -0.66 -14.73 18.46
CA SER A 300 0.19 -13.77 19.19
C SER A 300 1.28 -13.18 18.28
N TYR A 301 1.42 -11.87 18.27
CA TYR A 301 2.49 -11.16 17.57
C TYR A 301 2.83 -9.86 18.32
N ASN A 302 4.10 -9.59 18.60
CA ASN A 302 4.56 -8.38 19.33
C ASN A 302 3.81 -8.07 20.64
N GLY A 303 3.39 -9.10 21.40
CA GLY A 303 2.71 -8.93 22.69
C GLY A 303 1.20 -8.71 22.61
N GLU A 304 0.63 -8.62 21.40
CA GLU A 304 -0.82 -8.54 21.17
C GLU A 304 -1.33 -9.82 20.50
N LYS A 305 -2.65 -10.07 20.61
CA LYS A 305 -3.33 -11.15 19.91
C LYS A 305 -4.17 -10.61 18.75
N TYR A 306 -4.10 -11.31 17.62
CA TYR A 306 -4.76 -10.95 16.38
C TYR A 306 -5.58 -12.11 15.82
N THR A 307 -6.58 -11.76 15.03
CA THR A 307 -7.32 -12.70 14.18
C THR A 307 -6.48 -13.12 12.97
N GLU A 308 -6.82 -14.25 12.34
CA GLU A 308 -6.19 -14.66 11.08
C GLU A 308 -6.38 -13.60 9.97
N TYR A 309 -7.49 -12.87 9.99
CA TYR A 309 -7.73 -11.79 9.02
C TYR A 309 -6.70 -10.66 9.18
N GLU A 310 -6.52 -10.15 10.40
CA GLU A 310 -5.56 -9.08 10.70
C GLU A 310 -4.12 -9.49 10.32
N ILE A 311 -3.71 -10.71 10.71
CA ILE A 311 -2.40 -11.27 10.36
C ILE A 311 -2.22 -11.39 8.85
N SER A 312 -3.24 -11.86 8.12
CA SER A 312 -3.17 -11.94 6.66
C SER A 312 -3.03 -10.56 5.99
N GLN A 313 -3.62 -9.50 6.56
CA GLN A 313 -3.46 -8.14 6.04
C GLN A 313 -2.03 -7.61 6.28
N MET A 314 -1.46 -7.91 7.46
CA MET A 314 -0.07 -7.56 7.77
C MET A 314 0.91 -8.28 6.84
N GLN A 315 0.72 -9.59 6.62
CA GLN A 315 1.51 -10.37 5.67
C GLN A 315 1.46 -9.75 4.27
N ARG A 316 0.25 -9.47 3.77
CA ARG A 316 0.05 -8.86 2.44
C ARG A 316 0.73 -7.50 2.32
N LYS A 317 0.77 -6.70 3.40
CA LYS A 317 1.51 -5.42 3.42
C LYS A 317 3.02 -5.65 3.25
N GLY A 318 3.58 -6.66 3.93
CA GLY A 318 4.99 -7.07 3.77
C GLY A 318 5.30 -7.60 2.37
N GLU A 319 4.46 -8.50 1.84
CA GLU A 319 4.59 -9.05 0.48
C GLU A 319 4.58 -7.94 -0.58
N ARG A 320 3.66 -6.97 -0.47
CA ARG A 320 3.62 -5.79 -1.36
C ARG A 320 4.91 -4.97 -1.28
N LYS A 321 5.43 -4.73 -0.07
CA LYS A 321 6.68 -3.97 0.13
C LYS A 321 7.86 -4.67 -0.55
N VAL A 322 7.99 -5.99 -0.39
CA VAL A 322 9.03 -6.78 -1.07
C VAL A 322 8.89 -6.69 -2.58
N ARG A 323 7.67 -6.86 -3.11
CA ARG A 323 7.41 -6.76 -4.55
C ARG A 323 7.79 -5.38 -5.12
N THR A 324 7.39 -4.29 -4.45
CA THR A 324 7.75 -2.92 -4.87
C THR A 324 9.28 -2.74 -4.93
N LEU A 325 10.01 -3.22 -3.93
CA LEU A 325 11.47 -3.09 -3.89
C LEU A 325 12.16 -3.93 -4.98
N LYS A 326 11.65 -5.12 -5.29
CA LYS A 326 12.15 -5.93 -6.41
C LYS A 326 11.93 -5.23 -7.76
N ARG A 327 10.76 -4.62 -7.98
CA ARG A 327 10.48 -3.82 -9.20
C ARG A 327 11.44 -2.65 -9.34
N ARG A 328 11.66 -1.88 -8.27
CA ARG A 328 12.66 -0.81 -8.27
C ARG A 328 14.06 -1.32 -8.61
N ALA A 329 14.48 -2.43 -8.01
CA ALA A 329 15.79 -3.01 -8.29
C ALA A 329 15.92 -3.44 -9.76
N ALA A 330 14.89 -4.10 -10.31
CA ALA A 330 14.87 -4.50 -11.72
C ALA A 330 14.94 -3.28 -12.66
N ALA A 331 14.13 -2.24 -12.41
CA ALA A 331 14.14 -1.02 -13.22
C ALA A 331 15.47 -0.26 -13.15
N LEU A 332 16.12 -0.20 -11.98
CA LEU A 332 17.43 0.43 -11.80
C LEU A 332 18.54 -0.35 -12.51
N GLU A 333 18.49 -1.68 -12.47
CA GLU A 333 19.42 -2.53 -13.21
C GLU A 333 19.23 -2.38 -14.73
N GLU A 334 17.99 -2.40 -15.21
CA GLU A 334 17.66 -2.16 -16.62
C GLU A 334 18.20 -0.80 -17.05
N ALA A 335 17.99 0.24 -16.25
CA ALA A 335 18.51 1.57 -16.54
C ALA A 335 20.04 1.60 -16.59
N ALA A 336 20.72 0.97 -15.63
CA ALA A 336 22.18 0.93 -15.58
C ALA A 336 22.81 0.15 -16.74
N ASN A 337 22.09 -0.83 -17.29
CA ASN A 337 22.52 -1.61 -18.44
C ASN A 337 22.34 -0.87 -19.77
N ASN A 338 21.42 0.11 -19.82
CA ASN A 338 21.06 0.84 -21.04
C ASN A 338 21.59 2.28 -21.08
N THR A 339 22.54 2.64 -20.23
CA THR A 339 23.21 3.96 -20.26
C THR A 339 24.72 3.83 -20.44
N ASP A 340 25.27 4.69 -21.29
CA ASP A 340 26.70 4.82 -21.55
C ASP A 340 27.34 5.94 -20.71
N ASP A 341 26.55 6.81 -20.06
CA ASP A 341 27.05 7.86 -19.16
C ASP A 341 27.62 7.21 -17.87
N PRO A 342 28.95 7.30 -17.62
CA PRO A 342 29.57 6.67 -16.45
C PRO A 342 29.05 7.20 -15.10
N VAL A 343 28.72 8.50 -15.03
CA VAL A 343 28.22 9.15 -13.81
C VAL A 343 26.80 8.69 -13.52
N LEU A 344 25.94 8.69 -14.54
CA LEU A 344 24.57 8.18 -14.42
C LEU A 344 24.57 6.70 -14.05
N LYS A 345 25.40 5.89 -14.72
CA LYS A 345 25.55 4.46 -14.45
C LYS A 345 25.97 4.21 -13.01
N GLN A 346 26.94 4.97 -12.49
CA GLN A 346 27.35 4.88 -11.10
C GLN A 346 26.22 5.27 -10.15
N GLY A 347 25.49 6.35 -10.43
CA GLY A 347 24.33 6.78 -9.64
C GLY A 347 23.22 5.73 -9.57
N LEU A 348 22.89 5.11 -10.71
CA LEU A 348 21.91 4.01 -10.78
C LEU A 348 22.38 2.76 -10.01
N ASN A 349 23.68 2.43 -10.08
CA ASN A 349 24.25 1.32 -9.31
C ASN A 349 24.26 1.58 -7.79
N ASN A 350 24.49 2.84 -7.38
CA ASN A 350 24.39 3.25 -5.99
C ASN A 350 22.93 3.11 -5.49
N ASP A 351 21.97 3.56 -6.31
CA ASP A 351 20.55 3.42 -6.01
C ASP A 351 20.10 1.97 -5.93
N PHE A 352 20.56 1.14 -6.86
CA PHE A 352 20.32 -0.31 -6.86
C PHE A 352 20.83 -0.92 -5.56
N SER A 353 22.01 -0.51 -5.10
CA SER A 353 22.61 -1.01 -3.85
C SER A 353 21.79 -0.59 -2.64
N ALA A 354 21.33 0.67 -2.57
CA ALA A 354 20.47 1.15 -1.49
C ALA A 354 19.11 0.43 -1.46
N VAL A 355 18.47 0.23 -2.63
CA VAL A 355 17.23 -0.54 -2.75
C VAL A 355 17.47 -2.01 -2.35
N SER A 356 18.61 -2.58 -2.70
CA SER A 356 18.97 -3.95 -2.35
C SER A 356 19.07 -4.17 -0.84
N VAL A 357 19.65 -3.23 -0.10
CA VAL A 357 19.68 -3.29 1.38
C VAL A 357 18.25 -3.32 1.93
N ARG A 358 17.42 -2.35 1.52
CA ARG A 358 16.02 -2.24 1.95
C ARG A 358 15.21 -3.48 1.58
N LEU A 359 15.48 -4.08 0.41
CA LEU A 359 14.86 -5.31 -0.05
C LEU A 359 15.20 -6.48 0.86
N LYS A 360 16.49 -6.66 1.20
CA LYS A 360 16.93 -7.76 2.06
C LYS A 360 16.40 -7.61 3.48
N ASP A 361 16.32 -6.38 4.00
CA ASP A 361 15.68 -6.11 5.28
C ASP A 361 14.19 -6.42 5.25
N ALA A 362 13.46 -6.00 4.20
CA ALA A 362 12.04 -6.30 4.05
C ALA A 362 11.77 -7.81 3.90
N GLU A 363 12.60 -8.54 3.14
CA GLU A 363 12.52 -10.00 3.01
C GLU A 363 12.76 -10.69 4.36
N LYS A 364 13.72 -10.19 5.15
CA LYS A 364 14.00 -10.69 6.50
C LYS A 364 12.81 -10.44 7.44
N THR A 365 12.32 -9.20 7.50
CA THR A 365 11.16 -8.84 8.32
C THR A 365 9.93 -9.68 7.97
N LEU A 366 9.64 -9.88 6.69
CA LEU A 366 8.52 -10.71 6.25
C LEU A 366 8.72 -12.18 6.63
N LYS A 367 9.94 -12.71 6.48
CA LYS A 367 10.27 -14.08 6.89
C LYS A 367 10.08 -14.26 8.40
N ASP A 368 10.60 -13.33 9.21
CA ASP A 368 10.49 -13.37 10.67
C ASP A 368 9.02 -13.23 11.11
N PHE A 369 8.26 -12.35 10.46
CA PHE A 369 6.81 -12.22 10.66
C PHE A 369 6.08 -13.54 10.40
N CYS A 370 6.31 -14.17 9.24
CA CYS A 370 5.69 -15.44 8.90
C CYS A 370 6.08 -16.55 9.88
N GLN A 371 7.33 -16.58 10.33
CA GLN A 371 7.80 -17.55 11.32
C GLN A 371 7.12 -17.36 12.69
N GLN A 372 7.02 -16.11 13.17
CA GLN A 372 6.40 -15.82 14.47
C GLN A 372 4.89 -16.07 14.47
N THR A 373 4.23 -15.84 13.34
CA THR A 373 2.77 -15.96 13.21
C THR A 373 2.30 -17.31 12.70
N GLY A 374 3.23 -18.21 12.33
CA GLY A 374 2.93 -19.51 11.72
C GLY A 374 2.38 -19.42 10.29
N GLN A 375 2.39 -18.24 9.66
CA GLN A 375 1.88 -18.03 8.32
C GLN A 375 2.79 -18.62 7.25
N ARG A 376 2.18 -19.18 6.20
CA ARG A 376 2.92 -19.62 5.01
C ARG A 376 3.14 -18.44 4.08
N ARG A 377 4.41 -18.16 3.76
CA ARG A 377 4.79 -17.19 2.74
C ARG A 377 4.32 -17.65 1.36
N ASP A 378 3.76 -16.75 0.57
CA ASP A 378 3.32 -16.98 -0.82
C ASP A 378 4.32 -16.32 -1.79
N PRO A 379 5.32 -17.06 -2.32
CA PRO A 379 6.37 -16.49 -3.16
C PRO A 379 5.84 -15.87 -4.46
N PHE A 380 4.69 -16.37 -4.93
CA PHE A 380 4.03 -15.86 -6.12
C PHE A 380 3.67 -14.39 -5.95
N ARG A 381 3.27 -13.99 -4.74
CA ARG A 381 2.91 -12.59 -4.43
C ARG A 381 4.10 -11.65 -4.34
N GLU A 382 5.32 -12.14 -4.51
CA GLU A 382 6.52 -11.32 -4.46
C GLU A 382 7.37 -11.46 -5.71
N GLN A 383 6.96 -12.30 -6.66
CA GLN A 383 7.64 -12.44 -7.93
C GLN A 383 7.61 -11.09 -8.66
N VAL A 384 8.62 -10.83 -9.49
CA VAL A 384 8.78 -9.66 -10.36
C VAL A 384 9.61 -10.12 -11.56
N ASN A 385 9.13 -9.89 -12.78
CA ASN A 385 9.88 -10.12 -14.01
C ASN A 385 11.02 -9.09 -14.13
N GLY A 386 12.15 -9.50 -14.70
CA GLY A 386 13.42 -8.76 -14.61
C GLY A 386 14.15 -8.91 -13.26
N PHE A 387 13.49 -9.32 -12.16
CA PHE A 387 14.15 -9.69 -10.91
C PHE A 387 14.46 -11.20 -10.88
N GLY A 388 15.28 -11.65 -11.83
CA GLY A 388 15.65 -13.06 -11.98
C GLY A 388 16.74 -13.53 -10.98
N ARG A 389 17.23 -14.76 -11.16
CA ARG A 389 18.30 -15.33 -10.33
C ARG A 389 19.56 -14.46 -10.30
N SER A 390 19.94 -13.90 -11.44
CA SER A 390 21.10 -13.01 -11.58
C SER A 390 20.92 -11.73 -10.75
N THR A 391 19.84 -10.99 -10.97
CA THR A 391 19.48 -9.77 -10.24
C THR A 391 19.35 -10.02 -8.74
N ALA A 392 18.71 -11.13 -8.35
CA ALA A 392 18.58 -11.53 -6.95
C ALA A 392 19.95 -11.77 -6.29
N GLN A 393 20.87 -12.46 -6.99
CA GLN A 393 22.22 -12.67 -6.51
C GLN A 393 23.00 -11.36 -6.42
N ARG A 394 22.87 -10.48 -7.42
CA ARG A 394 23.48 -9.15 -7.43
C ARG A 394 22.98 -8.30 -6.26
N ALA A 395 21.67 -8.32 -5.97
CA ALA A 395 21.09 -7.62 -4.84
C ALA A 395 21.62 -8.14 -3.49
N VAL A 396 21.77 -9.45 -3.34
CA VAL A 396 22.42 -10.04 -2.15
C VAL A 396 23.86 -9.54 -2.00
N GLN A 397 24.64 -9.55 -3.09
CA GLN A 397 26.03 -9.10 -3.04
C GLN A 397 26.13 -7.60 -2.75
N ALA A 398 25.28 -6.78 -3.35
CA ALA A 398 25.23 -5.34 -3.10
C ALA A 398 24.90 -5.04 -1.62
N ALA A 399 23.88 -5.71 -1.06
CA ALA A 399 23.52 -5.56 0.34
C ALA A 399 24.67 -5.99 1.28
N LYS A 400 25.34 -7.11 0.99
CA LYS A 400 26.50 -7.58 1.76
C LYS A 400 27.67 -6.60 1.71
N ARG A 401 27.98 -6.02 0.54
CA ARG A 401 29.06 -5.02 0.41
C ARG A 401 28.78 -3.79 1.26
N VAL A 402 27.54 -3.29 1.25
CA VAL A 402 27.16 -2.13 2.09
C VAL A 402 27.24 -2.49 3.58
N GLN A 403 26.79 -3.67 3.98
CA GLN A 403 26.88 -4.13 5.37
C GLN A 403 28.33 -4.37 5.84
N ASN A 404 29.19 -4.93 4.97
CA ASN A 404 30.60 -5.18 5.26
C ASN A 404 31.42 -3.89 5.24
N GLY A 405 31.16 -2.97 4.31
CA GLY A 405 31.75 -1.64 4.30
C GLY A 405 31.41 -0.86 5.57
N LYS A 406 30.17 -0.97 6.07
CA LYS A 406 29.79 -0.43 7.39
C LYS A 406 30.55 -1.08 8.56
N LYS A 407 31.00 -2.34 8.45
CA LYS A 407 31.87 -3.00 9.44
C LYS A 407 33.33 -2.52 9.35
N GLU A 408 33.89 -2.35 8.15
CA GLU A 408 35.25 -1.83 7.98
C GLU A 408 35.38 -0.34 8.39
N LEU A 409 34.32 0.46 8.18
CA LEU A 409 34.20 1.84 8.65
C LEU A 409 34.15 2.00 10.19
N THR A 410 34.05 0.90 10.95
CA THR A 410 34.18 0.92 12.42
C THR A 410 35.61 0.65 12.91
N SER A 411 36.55 0.43 11.99
CA SER A 411 37.98 0.22 12.26
C SER A 411 38.85 0.98 11.25
N GLY A 412 38.89 2.31 11.34
CA GLY A 412 39.77 3.14 10.50
C GLY A 412 39.18 4.54 10.28
N GLY A 413 39.98 5.58 10.55
CA GLY A 413 39.56 6.98 10.64
C GLY A 413 39.17 7.67 9.33
N ASP A 414 38.44 8.78 9.54
CA ASP A 414 38.11 9.95 8.72
C ASP A 414 37.89 9.86 7.20
N GLY A 415 36.73 10.42 6.79
CA GLY A 415 36.50 10.96 5.45
C GLY A 415 35.30 10.34 4.73
N GLY A 416 34.10 10.91 4.89
CA GLY A 416 32.96 10.60 4.01
C GLY A 416 31.62 10.92 4.66
N ILE A 417 30.91 11.89 4.10
CA ILE A 417 29.59 12.35 4.52
C ILE A 417 28.58 11.18 4.41
N ILE A 418 28.24 10.60 5.55
CA ILE A 418 27.23 9.55 5.73
C ILE A 418 26.06 10.18 6.49
N LYS A 419 24.86 10.08 5.93
CA LYS A 419 23.59 10.63 6.46
C LYS A 419 23.36 10.20 7.91
N GLU A 420 23.13 11.16 8.80
CA GLU A 420 22.96 10.92 10.24
C GLU A 420 21.65 10.17 10.54
N GLN A 421 20.62 10.36 9.69
CA GLN A 421 19.38 9.58 9.69
C GLN A 421 19.55 8.06 9.53
N GLU A 422 20.69 7.57 9.04
CA GLU A 422 20.94 6.13 8.85
C GLU A 422 21.83 5.51 9.95
N ARG A 423 22.14 6.25 11.03
CA ARG A 423 23.00 5.76 12.13
C ARG A 423 22.26 5.13 13.32
N MET A 424 20.97 5.37 13.51
CA MET A 424 20.24 4.88 14.70
C MET A 424 19.53 3.54 14.44
N GLN A 425 20.02 2.48 15.09
CA GLN A 425 19.58 1.09 14.90
C GLN A 425 18.92 0.48 16.16
N SER A 426 18.82 1.24 17.27
CA SER A 426 18.35 0.73 18.56
C SER A 426 17.25 1.60 19.19
N SER A 427 16.44 1.05 20.10
CA SER A 427 15.40 1.82 20.79
C SER A 427 15.94 2.90 21.73
N SER A 428 17.16 2.74 22.26
CA SER A 428 17.79 3.74 23.14
C SER A 428 18.10 5.05 22.43
N ASP A 429 18.28 5.02 21.12
CA ASP A 429 18.58 6.17 20.28
C ASP A 429 17.40 7.17 20.21
N TYR A 430 16.18 6.69 20.45
CA TYR A 430 14.94 7.50 20.47
C TYR A 430 14.42 7.75 21.89
N ALA A 431 15.20 7.40 22.92
CA ALA A 431 14.76 7.54 24.31
C ALA A 431 14.73 9.01 24.72
N VAL A 432 13.58 9.45 25.24
CA VAL A 432 13.46 10.79 25.84
C VAL A 432 14.31 10.81 27.13
N PRO A 433 15.21 11.78 27.31
CA PRO A 433 16.06 11.86 28.48
C PRO A 433 15.26 11.86 29.78
N LYS A 434 15.78 11.13 30.77
CA LYS A 434 15.15 11.02 32.09
C LYS A 434 15.03 12.41 32.70
N ASP A 435 13.82 12.72 33.16
CA ASP A 435 13.44 14.01 33.77
C ASP A 435 13.37 15.24 32.84
N LEU A 436 13.64 15.12 31.53
CA LEU A 436 13.46 16.21 30.56
C LEU A 436 12.07 16.85 30.68
N VAL A 437 11.02 16.03 30.58
CA VAL A 437 9.61 16.46 30.64
C VAL A 437 9.14 16.86 32.05
N LYS A 438 10.04 16.86 33.03
CA LYS A 438 9.79 17.39 34.39
C LYS A 438 10.64 18.63 34.67
N SER A 439 11.61 18.93 33.81
CA SER A 439 12.53 20.05 33.99
C SER A 439 11.80 21.40 33.89
N ARG A 440 12.27 22.38 34.66
CA ARG A 440 11.79 23.76 34.57
C ARG A 440 12.08 24.36 33.21
N GLU A 441 13.25 24.05 32.65
CA GLU A 441 13.71 24.51 31.35
C GLU A 441 12.77 24.09 30.21
N PHE A 442 12.39 22.81 30.16
CA PHE A 442 11.43 22.34 29.17
C PHE A 442 10.03 22.95 29.39
N ARG A 443 9.61 23.10 30.65
CA ARG A 443 8.32 23.72 30.99
C ARG A 443 8.25 25.18 30.54
N SER A 444 9.31 25.98 30.71
CA SER A 444 9.26 27.42 30.40
C SER A 444 9.12 27.72 28.90
N LYS A 445 9.54 26.80 28.02
CA LYS A 445 9.31 26.90 26.57
C LYS A 445 7.82 27.08 26.18
N PHE A 446 6.89 26.68 27.04
CA PHE A 446 5.43 26.76 26.80
C PHE A 446 4.79 28.04 27.35
N ASP A 447 5.50 28.84 28.16
CA ASP A 447 4.94 30.02 28.84
C ASP A 447 4.64 31.20 27.90
N SER A 448 5.25 31.22 26.71
CA SER A 448 5.04 32.25 25.69
C SER A 448 4.17 31.82 24.50
N MET A 449 3.64 30.58 24.52
CA MET A 449 2.89 30.02 23.39
C MET A 449 1.47 30.57 23.25
N ASP A 450 0.86 31.02 24.36
CA ASP A 450 -0.49 31.60 24.39
C ASP A 450 -0.57 32.68 25.47
N SER A 451 -1.62 33.50 25.46
CA SER A 451 -1.92 34.45 26.54
C SER A 451 -2.64 33.79 27.74
N ASP A 452 -3.35 32.67 27.52
CA ASP A 452 -4.05 31.94 28.57
C ASP A 452 -3.13 30.94 29.28
N LYS A 453 -2.80 31.23 30.55
CA LYS A 453 -1.99 30.35 31.42
C LYS A 453 -2.54 28.93 31.56
N LYS A 454 -3.86 28.74 31.49
CA LYS A 454 -4.47 27.40 31.52
C LYS A 454 -4.16 26.65 30.24
N LEU A 455 -4.22 27.31 29.09
CA LEU A 455 -3.94 26.71 27.79
C LEU A 455 -2.44 26.42 27.62
N GLN A 456 -1.55 27.32 28.07
CA GLN A 456 -0.11 27.06 28.16
C GLN A 456 0.18 25.78 28.95
N ARG A 457 -0.50 25.59 30.10
CA ARG A 457 -0.37 24.36 30.89
C ARG A 457 -0.87 23.14 30.13
N GLN A 458 -1.93 23.24 29.34
CA GLN A 458 -2.43 22.14 28.50
C GLN A 458 -1.43 21.77 27.40
N TYR A 459 -0.84 22.74 26.71
CA TYR A 459 0.19 22.51 25.69
C TYR A 459 1.37 21.73 26.27
N TYR A 460 1.86 22.14 27.44
CA TYR A 460 2.91 21.41 28.15
C TYR A 460 2.49 19.98 28.53
N GLN A 461 1.25 19.76 29.01
CA GLN A 461 0.78 18.41 29.33
C GLN A 461 0.68 17.51 28.09
N VAL A 462 0.25 18.06 26.95
CA VAL A 462 0.17 17.33 25.68
C VAL A 462 1.56 16.94 25.19
N ALA A 463 2.50 17.88 25.19
CA ALA A 463 3.91 17.61 24.86
C ALA A 463 4.50 16.50 25.75
N LYS A 464 4.27 16.59 27.06
CA LYS A 464 4.69 15.56 28.02
C LYS A 464 4.05 14.21 27.75
N LYS A 465 2.75 14.15 27.44
CA LYS A 465 2.05 12.90 27.13
C LYS A 465 2.62 12.24 25.89
N MET A 466 2.79 13.02 24.82
CA MET A 466 3.36 12.60 23.55
C MET A 466 4.78 12.05 23.69
N LEU A 467 5.68 12.81 24.34
CA LEU A 467 7.06 12.38 24.54
C LEU A 467 7.17 11.12 25.40
N ASN A 468 6.37 10.98 26.46
CA ASN A 468 6.37 9.75 27.26
C ASN A 468 5.83 8.55 26.48
N HIS A 469 4.82 8.75 25.64
CA HIS A 469 4.25 7.70 24.79
C HIS A 469 5.25 7.21 23.73
N ARG A 470 6.04 8.13 23.16
CA ARG A 470 6.98 7.84 22.05
C ARG A 470 8.42 7.57 22.46
N SER A 471 8.76 7.73 23.74
CA SER A 471 10.11 7.46 24.24
C SER A 471 10.56 6.04 23.86
N GLY A 472 11.69 5.97 23.16
CA GLY A 472 12.28 4.72 22.69
C GLY A 472 11.71 4.19 21.37
N THR A 473 10.87 4.98 20.69
CA THR A 473 10.26 4.63 19.40
C THR A 473 10.54 5.69 18.34
N ASN A 474 10.62 5.28 17.07
CA ASN A 474 10.75 6.18 15.93
C ASN A 474 9.37 6.58 15.36
N GLY A 475 8.32 6.62 16.19
CA GLY A 475 6.96 6.95 15.79
C GLY A 475 6.57 8.36 16.20
N GLU A 476 5.58 8.91 15.49
CA GLU A 476 5.08 10.27 15.72
C GLU A 476 3.61 10.24 16.15
N ASP A 477 3.27 11.01 17.18
CA ASP A 477 1.90 11.36 17.53
C ASP A 477 1.54 12.72 16.96
N LEU A 478 0.25 12.96 16.76
CA LEU A 478 -0.31 14.24 16.37
C LEU A 478 -1.43 14.64 17.31
N TYR A 479 -1.39 15.88 17.78
CA TYR A 479 -2.41 16.49 18.60
C TYR A 479 -2.88 17.79 17.96
N PHE A 480 -4.20 17.96 17.87
CA PHE A 480 -4.83 19.20 17.42
C PHE A 480 -5.64 19.82 18.54
N TYR A 481 -5.46 21.11 18.72
CA TYR A 481 -6.33 21.94 19.54
C TYR A 481 -7.17 22.83 18.63
N ASN A 482 -8.49 22.70 18.72
CA ASN A 482 -9.40 23.61 18.04
C ASN A 482 -9.69 24.80 18.96
N THR A 483 -9.24 25.99 18.55
CA THR A 483 -9.31 27.22 19.33
C THR A 483 -10.72 27.77 19.47
N ARG A 484 -11.65 27.43 18.57
CA ARG A 484 -13.07 27.80 18.63
C ARG A 484 -13.85 26.89 19.59
N THR A 485 -13.76 25.57 19.41
CA THR A 485 -14.49 24.59 20.22
C THR A 485 -13.82 24.29 21.56
N LYS A 486 -12.56 24.72 21.72
CA LYS A 486 -11.71 24.47 22.89
C LYS A 486 -11.48 22.97 23.16
N LYS A 487 -11.51 22.14 22.11
CA LYS A 487 -11.35 20.67 22.20
C LYS A 487 -9.99 20.20 21.68
N TRP A 488 -9.50 19.12 22.29
CA TRP A 488 -8.32 18.39 21.84
C TRP A 488 -8.71 17.15 21.05
N TYR A 489 -7.96 16.88 20.00
CA TYR A 489 -8.02 15.67 19.19
C TYR A 489 -6.62 15.08 19.10
N SER A 490 -6.50 13.75 19.03
CA SER A 490 -5.20 13.10 18.98
C SER A 490 -5.19 11.89 18.06
N SER A 491 -4.07 11.69 17.37
CA SER A 491 -3.71 10.43 16.74
C SER A 491 -2.41 9.95 17.32
N THR A 492 -2.47 8.82 18.02
CA THR A 492 -1.29 8.18 18.62
C THR A 492 -0.99 6.83 17.96
N THR A 493 -1.49 6.63 16.74
CA THR A 493 -1.47 5.33 16.04
C THR A 493 -0.34 5.19 15.01
N GLY A 494 0.38 6.29 14.73
CA GLY A 494 1.51 6.31 13.81
C GLY A 494 2.60 5.33 14.24
N THR A 495 2.97 4.38 13.38
CA THR A 495 4.06 3.41 13.63
C THR A 495 5.24 3.57 12.68
N GLN A 496 5.15 4.52 11.74
CA GLN A 496 6.17 4.83 10.75
C GLN A 496 6.81 6.19 11.06
N ALA A 497 8.10 6.32 10.77
CA ALA A 497 8.87 7.53 11.03
C ALA A 497 8.51 8.65 10.03
N GLY A 498 8.43 9.89 10.53
CA GLY A 498 8.32 11.10 9.70
C GLY A 498 6.95 11.34 9.06
N THR A 499 5.87 10.73 9.55
CA THR A 499 4.52 11.17 9.19
C THR A 499 3.49 10.74 10.22
N PRO A 500 2.81 11.68 10.91
CA PRO A 500 1.73 11.32 11.79
C PRO A 500 0.50 10.83 11.02
N ASP A 501 -0.16 9.79 11.53
CA ASP A 501 -1.38 9.24 10.93
C ASP A 501 -2.59 10.15 11.20
N TYR A 502 -3.32 10.56 10.17
CA TYR A 502 -4.57 11.32 10.32
C TYR A 502 -5.71 10.32 10.53
N THR A 503 -6.14 10.12 11.78
CA THR A 503 -7.30 9.30 12.13
C THR A 503 -8.60 9.91 11.61
N GLU A 504 -9.68 9.13 11.54
CA GLU A 504 -11.01 9.65 11.17
C GLU A 504 -11.47 10.79 12.10
N GLU A 505 -11.12 10.72 13.38
CA GLU A 505 -11.40 11.79 14.35
C GLU A 505 -10.65 13.08 14.01
N ILE A 506 -9.37 12.97 13.65
CA ILE A 506 -8.55 14.11 13.21
C ILE A 506 -9.07 14.69 11.89
N ARG A 507 -9.42 13.83 10.91
CA ARG A 507 -10.00 14.28 9.62
C ARG A 507 -11.31 15.03 9.82
N ARG A 508 -12.17 14.51 10.70
CA ARG A 508 -13.44 15.15 11.04
C ARG A 508 -13.23 16.49 11.74
N ALA A 509 -12.30 16.56 12.70
CA ALA A 509 -11.95 17.81 13.37
C ALA A 509 -11.48 18.89 12.37
N LEU A 510 -10.69 18.51 11.35
CA LEU A 510 -10.26 19.41 10.28
C LEU A 510 -11.41 19.85 9.37
N GLN A 511 -12.33 18.96 9.02
CA GLN A 511 -13.51 19.30 8.21
C GLN A 511 -14.46 20.26 8.94
N GLU A 512 -14.55 20.16 10.26
CA GLU A 512 -15.40 21.01 11.10
C GLU A 512 -14.73 22.33 11.50
N SER A 513 -13.45 22.53 11.14
CA SER A 513 -12.64 23.71 11.48
C SER A 513 -12.52 24.68 10.30
N GLU A 514 -12.51 25.97 10.62
CA GLU A 514 -12.13 27.02 9.67
C GLU A 514 -10.63 27.31 9.72
N LYS A 515 -10.16 28.10 8.75
CA LYS A 515 -8.76 28.57 8.71
C LYS A 515 -8.44 29.34 10.00
N ASP A 516 -7.24 29.12 10.52
CA ASP A 516 -6.71 29.74 11.75
C ASP A 516 -7.42 29.29 13.05
N GLU A 517 -8.18 28.18 13.03
CA GLU A 517 -8.79 27.58 14.22
C GLU A 517 -7.98 26.42 14.83
N ILE A 518 -6.96 25.91 14.14
CA ILE A 518 -6.20 24.73 14.59
C ILE A 518 -4.79 25.10 15.03
N VAL A 519 -4.42 24.66 16.24
CA VAL A 519 -3.03 24.61 16.71
C VAL A 519 -2.58 23.16 16.74
N SER A 520 -1.50 22.83 16.01
CA SER A 520 -0.99 21.46 15.90
C SER A 520 0.26 21.21 16.74
N PHE A 521 0.39 20.00 17.27
CA PHE A 521 1.56 19.51 17.98
C PHE A 521 1.90 18.11 17.48
N HIS A 522 3.15 17.88 17.12
CA HIS A 522 3.65 16.52 16.87
C HIS A 522 5.11 16.39 17.31
N ASN A 523 5.57 15.16 17.56
CA ASN A 523 6.95 14.92 17.96
C ASN A 523 7.82 14.57 16.76
N HIS A 524 9.08 15.00 16.81
CA HIS A 524 10.15 14.53 15.94
C HIS A 524 11.12 13.69 16.78
N PRO A 525 11.19 12.36 16.57
CA PRO A 525 12.03 11.49 17.39
C PRO A 525 13.52 11.87 17.39
N LEU A 526 13.99 12.49 16.31
CA LEU A 526 15.38 12.94 16.13
C LEU A 526 15.61 14.41 16.52
N GLY A 527 14.60 15.12 17.02
CA GLY A 527 14.73 16.55 17.35
C GLY A 527 14.92 17.47 16.14
N MET A 528 14.74 16.95 14.92
CA MET A 528 14.94 17.73 13.70
C MET A 528 13.91 18.88 13.58
N PRO A 529 14.26 19.99 12.91
CA PRO A 529 13.29 21.04 12.59
C PRO A 529 12.10 20.55 11.73
N PRO A 530 11.00 21.33 11.62
CA PRO A 530 9.88 21.03 10.73
C PRO A 530 10.34 20.81 9.28
N SER A 531 9.80 19.80 8.63
CA SER A 531 10.02 19.51 7.21
C SER A 531 9.12 20.36 6.30
N ALA A 532 9.37 20.32 5.00
CA ALA A 532 8.43 20.86 4.01
C ALA A 532 7.03 20.23 4.12
N GLY A 533 6.95 18.95 4.49
CA GLY A 533 5.69 18.24 4.72
C GLY A 533 4.85 18.87 5.83
N ASP A 534 5.49 19.29 6.93
CA ASP A 534 4.82 19.89 8.08
C ASP A 534 4.26 21.29 7.74
N LEU A 535 5.06 22.09 7.04
CA LEU A 535 4.65 23.41 6.56
C LEU A 535 3.51 23.30 5.54
N ASN A 536 3.59 22.35 4.61
CA ASN A 536 2.55 22.11 3.61
C ASN A 536 1.27 21.54 4.24
N ALA A 537 1.37 20.74 5.30
CA ALA A 537 0.23 20.29 6.08
C ALA A 537 -0.46 21.48 6.76
N ALA A 538 0.30 22.42 7.32
CA ALA A 538 -0.26 23.65 7.89
C ALA A 538 -0.99 24.51 6.86
N LEU A 539 -0.43 24.66 5.65
CA LEU A 539 -1.11 25.36 4.56
C LEU A 539 -2.39 24.63 4.12
N LYS A 540 -2.29 23.33 3.84
CA LYS A 540 -3.42 22.52 3.35
C LYS A 540 -4.58 22.50 4.33
N ASN A 541 -4.29 22.41 5.62
CA ASN A 541 -5.28 22.23 6.67
C ASN A 541 -5.60 23.54 7.42
N GLY A 542 -5.07 24.69 6.96
CA GLY A 542 -5.39 26.01 7.50
C GLY A 542 -5.01 26.21 8.97
N TYR A 543 -3.84 25.72 9.41
CA TYR A 543 -3.42 25.87 10.80
C TYR A 543 -3.15 27.33 11.16
N GLN A 544 -3.54 27.71 12.38
CA GLN A 544 -3.11 28.95 13.00
C GLN A 544 -1.60 28.91 13.25
N LYS A 545 -1.14 27.82 13.86
CA LYS A 545 0.26 27.53 14.19
C LYS A 545 0.48 26.02 14.32
N GLY A 546 1.72 25.59 14.12
CA GLY A 546 2.17 24.24 14.41
C GLY A 546 3.41 24.23 15.29
N TYR A 547 3.55 23.15 16.07
CA TYR A 547 4.69 22.89 16.93
C TYR A 547 5.29 21.50 16.63
N THR A 548 6.59 21.46 16.38
CA THR A 548 7.37 20.21 16.41
C THR A 548 8.12 20.11 17.74
N ILE A 549 8.12 18.93 18.34
CA ILE A 549 8.73 18.71 19.66
C ILE A 549 9.71 17.53 19.57
N GLY A 550 11.00 17.81 19.80
CA GLY A 550 12.06 16.83 19.80
C GLY A 550 12.06 15.94 21.04
N HIS A 551 12.53 14.70 20.91
CA HIS A 551 12.77 13.82 22.07
C HIS A 551 13.91 14.33 22.97
N ASP A 552 14.78 15.18 22.43
CA ASP A 552 15.81 15.93 23.14
C ASP A 552 15.27 17.19 23.86
N GLY A 553 14.00 17.54 23.64
CA GLY A 553 13.35 18.71 24.24
C GLY A 553 13.47 19.99 23.42
N THR A 554 13.99 19.93 22.20
CA THR A 554 13.84 21.01 21.21
C THR A 554 12.37 21.23 20.90
N VAL A 555 11.97 22.49 20.70
CA VAL A 555 10.59 22.84 20.35
C VAL A 555 10.63 23.94 19.31
N PHE A 556 10.01 23.73 18.16
CA PHE A 556 9.90 24.74 17.12
C PHE A 556 8.46 25.17 16.92
N GLU A 557 8.24 26.47 16.75
CA GLU A 557 6.97 27.04 16.31
C GLU A 557 7.06 27.38 14.82
N TYR A 558 6.02 27.06 14.06
CA TYR A 558 5.89 27.47 12.67
C TYR A 558 4.45 27.87 12.29
N THR A 559 4.30 28.63 11.21
CA THR A 559 2.99 28.95 10.60
C THR A 559 2.88 28.38 9.19
N ALA A 560 1.68 28.37 8.64
CA ALA A 560 1.48 28.02 7.24
C ALA A 560 2.25 28.97 6.30
N PRO A 561 2.95 28.46 5.27
CA PRO A 561 3.44 29.29 4.17
C PRO A 561 2.29 29.78 3.30
N ILE A 562 2.53 30.82 2.50
CA ILE A 562 1.52 31.33 1.55
C ILE A 562 1.44 30.47 0.26
N PHE A 563 2.47 29.67 -0.02
CA PHE A 563 2.54 28.73 -1.14
C PHE A 563 3.08 27.37 -0.68
N ILE A 564 2.75 26.31 -1.41
CA ILE A 564 3.33 24.98 -1.18
C ILE A 564 4.83 25.06 -1.40
N ILE A 565 5.60 24.58 -0.43
CA ILE A 565 7.06 24.46 -0.53
C ILE A 565 7.35 23.11 -1.19
N ASP A 566 7.92 23.15 -2.39
CA ASP A 566 8.37 21.93 -3.06
C ASP A 566 9.50 21.27 -2.25
N GLU A 567 9.40 19.96 -2.02
CA GLU A 567 10.36 19.20 -1.21
C GLU A 567 11.78 19.25 -1.80
N ALA A 568 11.93 19.36 -3.12
CA ALA A 568 13.22 19.51 -3.77
C ALA A 568 13.83 20.89 -3.51
N VAL A 569 13.02 21.96 -3.47
CA VAL A 569 13.49 23.32 -3.11
C VAL A 569 13.98 23.34 -1.67
N TYR A 570 13.22 22.72 -0.77
CA TYR A 570 13.57 22.58 0.63
C TYR A 570 14.90 21.83 0.79
N ASN A 571 15.01 20.64 0.20
CA ASN A 571 16.20 19.80 0.27
C ASN A 571 17.43 20.45 -0.38
N LYS A 572 17.26 21.17 -1.49
CA LYS A 572 18.36 21.92 -2.12
C LYS A 572 18.90 23.00 -1.21
N ARG A 573 18.02 23.70 -0.49
CA ARG A 573 18.42 24.73 0.46
C ARG A 573 19.20 24.15 1.65
N ILE A 574 18.81 22.97 2.13
CA ILE A 574 19.57 22.21 3.13
C ILE A 574 20.95 21.86 2.57
N SER A 575 21.03 21.30 1.37
CA SER A 575 22.31 20.91 0.77
C SER A 575 23.28 22.09 0.61
N LEU A 576 22.79 23.27 0.23
CA LEU A 576 23.63 24.47 0.11
C LEU A 576 24.25 24.93 1.43
N HIS A 577 23.57 24.72 2.55
CA HIS A 577 24.10 25.03 3.88
C HIS A 577 25.03 23.90 4.38
N ALA A 578 24.67 22.64 4.12
CA ALA A 578 25.55 21.49 4.42
C ALA A 578 26.88 21.57 3.64
N GLU A 579 26.87 22.01 2.39
CA GLU A 579 28.08 22.25 1.57
C GLU A 579 29.01 23.33 2.16
N LYS A 580 28.49 24.22 3.03
CA LYS A 580 29.26 25.25 3.75
C LYS A 580 29.80 24.75 5.09
N GLY A 581 29.60 23.49 5.43
CA GLY A 581 30.09 22.87 6.66
C GLY A 581 29.09 22.85 7.82
N ASP A 582 27.83 23.25 7.59
CA ASP A 582 26.79 23.12 8.61
C ASP A 582 26.46 21.64 8.88
N SER A 583 26.15 21.31 10.15
CA SER A 583 25.58 20.00 10.50
C SER A 583 24.20 19.82 9.86
N GLU A 584 23.70 18.58 9.75
CA GLU A 584 22.39 18.31 9.13
C GLU A 584 21.26 19.12 9.80
N PHE A 585 21.26 19.17 11.12
CA PHE A 585 20.35 20.00 11.92
C PHE A 585 20.48 21.49 11.59
N GLN A 586 21.71 22.02 11.60
CA GLN A 586 21.95 23.44 11.39
C GLN A 586 21.64 23.86 9.95
N ALA A 587 21.94 23.00 8.98
CA ALA A 587 21.61 23.19 7.58
C ALA A 587 20.09 23.25 7.37
N GLN A 588 19.32 22.43 8.10
CA GLN A 588 17.86 22.45 8.05
C GLN A 588 17.26 23.70 8.70
N VAL A 589 17.81 24.15 9.84
CA VAL A 589 17.43 25.42 10.46
C VAL A 589 17.70 26.59 9.52
N ASN A 590 18.90 26.66 8.93
CA ASN A 590 19.29 27.72 8.02
C ASN A 590 18.46 27.71 6.72
N ALA A 591 18.13 26.52 6.20
CA ALA A 591 17.21 26.38 5.09
C ALA A 591 15.81 26.93 5.39
N LEU A 592 15.27 26.64 6.57
CA LEU A 592 13.97 27.19 7.00
C LEU A 592 14.02 28.70 7.16
N LEU A 593 15.09 29.24 7.73
CA LEU A 593 15.28 30.69 7.88
C LEU A 593 15.35 31.40 6.52
N ASP A 594 16.04 30.83 5.55
CA ASP A 594 16.08 31.34 4.18
C ASP A 594 14.68 31.30 3.54
N LEU A 595 13.98 30.18 3.68
CA LEU A 595 12.69 29.96 3.00
C LEU A 595 11.55 30.78 3.62
N GLN A 596 11.64 31.13 4.91
CA GLN A 596 10.61 31.92 5.57
C GLN A 596 10.40 33.28 4.89
N GLU A 597 11.46 33.87 4.34
CA GLU A 597 11.38 35.16 3.65
C GLU A 597 10.63 35.05 2.32
N PHE A 598 10.81 33.96 1.58
CA PHE A 598 10.20 33.74 0.28
C PHE A 598 8.76 33.24 0.39
N TYR A 599 8.52 32.28 1.29
CA TYR A 599 7.22 31.62 1.47
C TYR A 599 6.36 32.25 2.58
N LYS A 600 6.83 33.35 3.18
CA LYS A 600 6.12 34.19 4.14
C LYS A 600 5.48 33.43 5.32
N PHE A 601 6.10 32.32 5.72
CA PHE A 601 5.79 31.69 7.01
C PHE A 601 6.66 32.27 8.12
N LYS A 602 6.31 31.99 9.36
CA LYS A 602 7.17 32.22 10.53
C LYS A 602 7.74 30.90 10.98
N PHE A 603 9.00 30.90 11.38
CA PHE A 603 9.65 29.75 12.00
C PHE A 603 10.61 30.24 13.10
N LYS A 604 10.55 29.61 14.27
CA LYS A 604 11.47 29.89 15.38
C LYS A 604 11.61 28.70 16.31
N GLU A 605 12.75 28.59 16.97
CA GLU A 605 12.93 27.73 18.13
C GLU A 605 12.40 28.42 19.40
N MET A 606 11.65 27.67 20.22
CA MET A 606 11.15 28.12 21.50
C MET A 606 12.25 27.94 22.56
N LYS A 607 12.79 29.07 23.03
CA LYS A 607 13.82 29.09 24.06
C LYS A 607 13.19 29.08 25.45
N SER A 608 13.90 28.52 26.41
CA SER A 608 13.53 28.61 27.82
C SER A 608 13.73 30.03 28.32
N ASP A 609 12.75 30.57 29.03
CA ASP A 609 12.99 31.73 29.89
C ASP A 609 13.91 31.24 31.04
N GLY A 610 15.07 31.87 31.17
CA GLY A 610 16.12 31.52 32.15
C GLY A 610 15.66 31.57 33.61
#